data_AF-A0A2G9LXU2-F1
#
_entry.id   AF-A0A2G9LXU2-F1
#
_cell.length_a   1.000
_cell.length_b   1.000
_cell.length_c   1.000
_cell.angle_alpha   90.00
_cell.angle_beta   90.00
_cell.angle_gamma   90.00
#
_symmetry.space_group_name_H-M   'P 1'
#
loop_
_entity.id
_entity.type
_entity.pdbx_description
1 polymer ?
#
loop_
_entity_poly.entity_id
_entity_poly.type
_entity_poly.pdbx_seq_one_letter_code
_entity_poly.pdbx_strand_id
1 'polypeptide(L)'
;MYSPLKGLIGNSYETFSQRFSTNELFLDSKIEGDTISSKNKLEGIVLDSTNQIFEEQIAYNGGMKITFVDKDTTIKIPTWKQLGVKKGDMCSQYARKLAFKLGYNLTKSDETWNLHKYNPWVQFSEDSLSRGDFITFYNPKSKYNRKGRKETHTAIYLGKDEEGEDYFAEQRGTQTKISTLEELRKDGMTPIKIIKTEKRNLSQ
;
A
#
# COMPACT_ATOMS: atom_id res chain seq x y z
N MET A 1 -23.26 61.99 -30.02
CA MET A 1 -24.48 61.22 -30.36
C MET A 1 -24.86 60.36 -29.15
N TYR A 2 -26.15 60.10 -29.05
CA TYR A 2 -26.95 59.70 -27.88
C TYR A 2 -26.60 58.36 -27.20
N SER A 3 -26.52 58.44 -25.86
CA SER A 3 -27.21 57.72 -24.78
C SER A 3 -27.61 56.23 -24.80
N PRO A 4 -27.76 55.61 -23.59
CA PRO A 4 -27.79 54.16 -23.31
C PRO A 4 -29.17 53.64 -22.80
N LEU A 5 -29.33 52.31 -22.68
CA LEU A 5 -30.38 51.59 -21.91
C LEU A 5 -29.72 50.29 -21.36
N LYS A 6 -29.68 49.88 -20.08
CA LYS A 6 -30.57 49.87 -18.90
C LYS A 6 -31.91 49.11 -19.06
N GLY A 7 -32.01 48.01 -18.31
CA GLY A 7 -33.24 47.43 -17.74
C GLY A 7 -33.40 45.92 -18.01
N LEU A 8 -34.02 45.08 -17.16
CA LEU A 8 -34.65 45.21 -15.85
C LEU A 8 -34.98 43.76 -15.37
N ILE A 9 -34.73 43.50 -14.07
CA ILE A 9 -35.57 42.82 -13.06
C ILE A 9 -36.42 41.59 -13.45
N GLY A 10 -36.26 40.54 -12.62
CA GLY A 10 -37.29 39.53 -12.33
C GLY A 10 -37.05 38.88 -10.97
N ASN A 11 -37.71 39.41 -9.92
CA ASN A 11 -37.86 38.79 -8.60
C ASN A 11 -38.80 37.58 -8.67
N SER A 12 -38.55 36.55 -7.86
CA SER A 12 -39.62 35.84 -7.15
C SER A 12 -39.10 35.24 -5.84
N TYR A 13 -39.78 35.62 -4.77
CA TYR A 13 -39.67 35.14 -3.39
C TYR A 13 -40.35 33.77 -3.21
N GLU A 14 -40.26 33.26 -1.98
CA GLU A 14 -40.92 32.09 -1.33
C GLU A 14 -39.92 30.94 -1.10
N THR A 15 -39.25 30.83 0.06
CA THR A 15 -39.74 30.66 1.44
C THR A 15 -40.68 29.46 1.60
N PHE A 16 -40.15 28.31 2.02
CA PHE A 16 -40.87 27.42 2.92
C PHE A 16 -39.93 26.83 3.96
N SER A 17 -40.21 27.15 5.21
CA SER A 17 -39.64 26.61 6.43
C SER A 17 -40.56 25.53 6.98
N GLN A 18 -39.96 24.48 7.58
CA GLN A 18 -40.47 23.63 8.69
C GLN A 18 -39.52 22.42 8.75
N ARG A 19 -38.61 22.23 9.71
CA ARG A 19 -38.68 22.08 11.18
C ARG A 19 -39.61 20.96 11.68
N PHE A 20 -39.04 20.23 12.64
CA PHE A 20 -39.55 19.20 13.56
C PHE A 20 -39.57 17.76 13.02
N SER A 21 -39.32 16.70 13.80
CA SER A 21 -38.76 16.50 15.15
C SER A 21 -38.85 14.99 15.45
N THR A 22 -37.87 14.46 16.18
CA THR A 22 -37.96 13.41 17.23
C THR A 22 -38.72 12.09 17.01
N ASN A 23 -37.95 11.02 17.26
CA ASN A 23 -38.19 9.89 18.17
C ASN A 23 -39.42 8.96 18.05
N GLU A 24 -39.14 7.74 18.51
CA GLU A 24 -40.01 6.68 19.01
C GLU A 24 -40.35 5.57 17.98
N LEU A 25 -39.70 4.41 18.08
CA LEU A 25 -40.04 3.29 18.99
C LEU A 25 -41.49 2.84 18.84
N PHE A 26 -41.71 1.79 18.06
CA PHE A 26 -42.73 0.79 18.33
C PHE A 26 -42.12 -0.61 18.19
N LEU A 27 -42.05 -1.29 19.34
CA LEU A 27 -42.08 -2.74 19.42
C LEU A 27 -43.46 -3.21 18.93
N ASP A 28 -43.50 -4.25 18.10
CA ASP A 28 -44.18 -5.51 18.45
C ASP A 28 -44.09 -6.50 17.27
N SER A 29 -43.28 -7.54 17.45
CA SER A 29 -43.68 -8.88 17.01
C SER A 29 -42.95 -9.92 17.85
N LYS A 30 -43.73 -10.55 18.75
CA LYS A 30 -43.41 -11.88 19.26
C LYS A 30 -43.37 -12.83 18.06
N ILE A 31 -42.24 -13.48 17.84
CA ILE A 31 -42.19 -14.82 17.28
C ILE A 31 -41.33 -15.65 18.22
N GLU A 32 -42.00 -16.58 18.89
CA GLU A 32 -41.43 -17.66 19.67
C GLU A 32 -40.67 -18.63 18.74
N GLY A 33 -39.58 -19.20 19.27
CA GLY A 33 -39.08 -20.52 18.88
C GLY A 33 -38.43 -20.63 17.50
N ASP A 34 -37.11 -20.42 17.45
CA ASP A 34 -36.22 -21.56 17.15
C ASP A 34 -34.76 -21.23 17.47
N THR A 35 -34.20 -22.04 18.34
CA THR A 35 -32.81 -22.01 18.78
C THR A 35 -31.92 -22.52 17.64
N ILE A 36 -31.50 -21.64 16.71
CA ILE A 36 -30.51 -21.98 15.68
C ILE A 36 -29.18 -21.30 15.98
N SER A 37 -28.36 -22.04 16.73
CA SER A 37 -26.89 -22.10 16.71
C SER A 37 -26.15 -20.98 15.96
N SER A 38 -25.99 -19.82 16.60
CA SER A 38 -25.07 -18.76 16.17
C SER A 38 -23.68 -18.95 16.79
N LYS A 39 -23.06 -20.13 16.60
CA LYS A 39 -21.67 -20.38 17.04
C LYS A 39 -20.61 -20.45 15.93
N ASN A 40 -20.99 -20.50 14.64
CA ASN A 40 -20.02 -20.80 13.57
C ASN A 40 -19.67 -19.62 12.64
N LYS A 41 -19.66 -18.36 13.12
CA LYS A 41 -19.26 -17.22 12.27
C LYS A 41 -18.18 -16.30 12.83
N LEU A 42 -17.69 -16.56 14.05
CA LEU A 42 -16.60 -15.82 14.67
C LEU A 42 -15.24 -16.51 14.54
N GLU A 43 -15.21 -17.84 14.39
CA GLU A 43 -13.94 -18.59 14.31
C GLU A 43 -13.19 -18.36 12.98
N GLY A 44 -13.90 -18.06 11.89
CA GLY A 44 -13.28 -17.81 10.58
C GLY A 44 -12.56 -16.46 10.45
N ILE A 45 -12.98 -15.43 11.19
CA ILE A 45 -12.38 -14.08 11.09
C ILE A 45 -11.08 -13.99 11.90
N VAL A 46 -11.01 -14.70 13.03
CA VAL A 46 -9.83 -14.70 13.91
C VAL A 46 -8.67 -15.49 13.30
N LEU A 47 -8.94 -16.62 12.64
CA LEU A 47 -7.89 -17.44 12.01
C LEU A 47 -7.18 -16.74 10.85
N ASP A 48 -7.93 -16.03 10.00
CA ASP A 48 -7.36 -15.33 8.83
C ASP A 48 -6.50 -14.13 9.25
N SER A 49 -6.97 -13.37 10.24
CA SER A 49 -6.24 -12.22 10.80
C SER A 49 -4.93 -12.66 11.48
N THR A 50 -4.98 -13.77 12.22
CA THR A 50 -3.81 -14.28 12.95
C THR A 50 -2.73 -14.80 12.00
N ASN A 51 -3.13 -15.54 10.96
CA ASN A 51 -2.19 -16.02 9.94
C ASN A 51 -1.53 -14.86 9.17
N GLN A 52 -2.28 -13.80 8.87
CA GLN A 52 -1.74 -12.61 8.19
C GLN A 52 -0.73 -11.85 9.07
N ILE A 53 -0.95 -11.76 10.39
CA ILE A 53 -0.01 -11.13 11.33
C ILE A 53 1.34 -11.88 11.35
N PHE A 54 1.31 -13.22 11.34
CA PHE A 54 2.55 -14.02 11.32
C PHE A 54 3.29 -13.94 9.98
N GLU A 55 2.57 -13.95 8.85
CA GLU A 55 3.20 -13.87 7.52
C GLU A 55 3.95 -12.55 7.27
N GLU A 56 3.64 -11.50 8.03
CA GLU A 56 4.30 -10.19 7.89
C GLU A 56 5.43 -9.97 8.90
N GLN A 57 5.56 -10.79 9.95
CA GLN A 57 6.56 -10.56 11.00
C GLN A 57 7.98 -10.99 10.58
N ILE A 58 8.96 -10.14 10.89
CA ILE A 58 10.38 -10.36 10.63
C ILE A 58 11.24 -10.06 11.86
N ALA A 59 12.51 -10.52 11.82
CA ALA A 59 13.57 -10.02 12.68
C ALA A 59 14.71 -9.44 11.84
N TYR A 60 15.18 -8.24 12.20
CA TYR A 60 16.26 -7.53 11.52
C TYR A 60 17.36 -7.09 12.50
N ASN A 61 18.50 -7.79 12.44
CA ASN A 61 19.65 -7.51 13.31
C ASN A 61 20.76 -6.71 12.60
N GLY A 62 20.40 -5.97 11.54
CA GLY A 62 21.33 -5.18 10.74
C GLY A 62 21.93 -5.87 9.50
N GLY A 63 22.51 -5.05 8.63
CA GLY A 63 23.13 -5.50 7.38
C GLY A 63 22.10 -5.80 6.28
N MET A 64 22.31 -6.89 5.53
CA MET A 64 21.43 -7.30 4.42
C MET A 64 20.77 -8.66 4.69
N LYS A 65 20.48 -8.97 5.96
CA LYS A 65 19.86 -10.24 6.38
C LYS A 65 18.54 -9.98 7.08
N ILE A 66 17.53 -10.77 6.75
CA ILE A 66 16.19 -10.73 7.33
C ILE A 66 15.83 -12.16 7.73
N THR A 67 15.25 -12.34 8.92
CA THR A 67 14.62 -13.59 9.32
C THR A 67 13.11 -13.44 9.20
N PHE A 68 12.48 -14.33 8.44
CA PHE A 68 11.02 -14.43 8.37
C PHE A 68 10.54 -15.33 9.51
N VAL A 69 9.81 -14.76 10.47
CA VAL A 69 9.43 -15.43 11.72
C VAL A 69 8.47 -16.61 11.45
N ASP A 70 7.56 -16.46 10.50
CA ASP A 70 6.61 -17.49 10.07
C ASP A 70 7.27 -18.79 9.57
N LYS A 71 8.49 -18.69 9.04
CA LYS A 71 9.18 -19.81 8.38
C LYS A 71 10.48 -20.20 9.06
N ASP A 72 10.83 -19.54 10.15
CA ASP A 72 12.16 -19.61 10.78
C ASP A 72 13.30 -19.59 9.74
N THR A 73 13.13 -18.74 8.72
CA THR A 73 14.02 -18.73 7.56
C THR A 73 14.75 -17.41 7.47
N THR A 74 16.08 -17.48 7.61
CA THR A 74 16.95 -16.32 7.35
C THR A 74 17.35 -16.25 5.89
N ILE A 75 17.11 -15.10 5.27
CA ILE A 75 17.57 -14.83 3.90
C ILE A 75 18.58 -13.69 3.88
N LYS A 76 19.56 -13.80 2.98
CA LYS A 76 20.43 -12.68 2.61
C LYS A 76 19.81 -11.94 1.43
N ILE A 77 19.39 -10.70 1.65
CA ILE A 77 18.90 -9.81 0.60
C ILE A 77 20.06 -9.50 -0.36
N PRO A 78 19.97 -9.90 -1.63
CA PRO A 78 21.02 -9.67 -2.60
C PRO A 78 21.11 -8.20 -2.99
N THR A 79 22.33 -7.79 -3.33
CA THR A 79 22.58 -6.49 -3.99
C THR A 79 22.02 -6.47 -5.42
N TRP A 80 21.85 -5.27 -5.98
CA TRP A 80 21.40 -5.12 -7.38
C TRP A 80 22.31 -5.84 -8.39
N LYS A 81 23.62 -5.87 -8.14
CA LYS A 81 24.59 -6.60 -8.98
C LYS A 81 24.35 -8.10 -8.94
N GLN A 82 24.14 -8.65 -7.76
CA GLN A 82 23.88 -10.08 -7.56
C GLN A 82 22.55 -10.53 -8.18
N LEU A 83 21.57 -9.64 -8.27
CA LEU A 83 20.31 -9.89 -8.98
C LEU A 83 20.43 -9.74 -10.51
N GLY A 84 21.55 -9.25 -11.03
CA GLY A 84 21.72 -8.94 -12.45
C GLY A 84 20.81 -7.80 -12.92
N VAL A 85 20.66 -6.75 -12.08
CA VAL A 85 20.03 -5.49 -12.49
C VAL A 85 20.97 -4.77 -13.46
N LYS A 86 20.44 -4.25 -14.56
CA LYS A 86 21.24 -3.73 -15.68
C LYS A 86 22.08 -2.50 -15.30
N LYS A 87 21.55 -1.63 -14.43
CA LYS A 87 22.19 -0.39 -14.00
C LYS A 87 21.96 -0.12 -12.51
N GLY A 88 22.85 0.68 -11.94
CA GLY A 88 22.72 1.17 -10.57
C GLY A 88 21.45 2.01 -10.33
N ASP A 89 20.84 2.65 -11.30
CA ASP A 89 19.70 3.55 -11.06
C ASP A 89 18.32 2.97 -11.40
N MET A 90 18.18 1.63 -11.38
CA MET A 90 16.96 0.91 -11.79
C MET A 90 16.21 0.25 -10.62
N CYS A 91 15.73 1.08 -9.68
CA CYS A 91 15.03 0.62 -8.47
C CYS A 91 13.83 -0.31 -8.74
N SER A 92 13.01 -0.04 -9.77
CA SER A 92 11.90 -0.92 -10.16
C SER A 92 12.38 -2.31 -10.63
N GLN A 93 13.49 -2.37 -11.36
CA GLN A 93 14.08 -3.62 -11.81
C GLN A 93 14.66 -4.41 -10.64
N TYR A 94 15.29 -3.74 -9.67
CA TYR A 94 15.75 -4.35 -8.43
C TYR A 94 14.59 -4.93 -7.63
N ALA A 95 13.58 -4.12 -7.31
CA ALA A 95 12.40 -4.54 -6.56
C ALA A 95 11.74 -5.76 -7.21
N ARG A 96 11.57 -5.75 -8.54
CA ARG A 96 11.03 -6.89 -9.29
C ARG A 96 11.86 -8.16 -9.19
N LYS A 97 13.17 -8.06 -9.40
CA LYS A 97 14.05 -9.24 -9.35
C LYS A 97 14.13 -9.80 -7.93
N LEU A 98 14.09 -8.94 -6.92
CA LEU A 98 14.04 -9.36 -5.52
C LEU A 98 12.70 -10.03 -5.22
N ALA A 99 11.58 -9.44 -5.60
CA ALA A 99 10.24 -10.02 -5.47
C ALA A 99 10.20 -11.44 -6.02
N PHE A 100 10.68 -11.62 -7.25
CA PHE A 100 10.74 -12.93 -7.90
C PHE A 100 11.53 -13.96 -7.08
N LYS A 101 12.67 -13.55 -6.50
CA LYS A 101 13.50 -14.40 -5.62
C LYS A 101 12.79 -14.74 -4.30
N LEU A 102 11.96 -13.83 -3.80
CA LEU A 102 11.14 -14.02 -2.60
C LEU A 102 9.85 -14.80 -2.88
N GLY A 103 9.59 -15.18 -4.13
CA GLY A 103 8.39 -15.91 -4.52
C GLY A 103 7.19 -15.02 -4.81
N TYR A 104 7.39 -13.76 -5.22
CA TYR A 104 6.32 -12.82 -5.59
C TYR A 104 6.47 -12.35 -7.04
N ASN A 105 5.34 -12.14 -7.70
CA ASN A 105 5.29 -11.67 -9.09
C ASN A 105 4.47 -10.40 -9.25
N LEU A 106 4.90 -9.56 -10.18
CA LEU A 106 4.08 -8.51 -10.77
C LEU A 106 3.38 -9.05 -12.02
N THR A 107 2.17 -8.58 -12.30
CA THR A 107 1.46 -8.82 -13.55
C THR A 107 2.28 -8.33 -14.75
N LYS A 108 2.86 -7.12 -14.66
CA LYS A 108 3.68 -6.53 -15.73
C LYS A 108 4.83 -5.68 -15.20
N SER A 109 5.97 -5.81 -15.87
CA SER A 109 7.17 -5.03 -15.57
C SER A 109 7.16 -3.67 -16.27
N ASP A 110 7.52 -2.59 -15.57
CA ASP A 110 7.76 -1.26 -16.15
C ASP A 110 8.66 -0.43 -15.20
N GLU A 111 8.92 0.82 -15.57
CA GLU A 111 9.49 1.85 -14.73
C GLU A 111 8.57 2.21 -13.56
N THR A 112 9.14 2.74 -12.48
CA THR A 112 8.42 3.09 -11.26
C THR A 112 7.15 3.92 -11.49
N TRP A 113 7.21 4.94 -12.34
CA TRP A 113 6.08 5.83 -12.65
C TRP A 113 4.98 5.19 -13.52
N ASN A 114 5.16 3.96 -13.98
CA ASN A 114 4.21 3.24 -14.81
C ASN A 114 3.69 1.95 -14.17
N LEU A 115 4.25 1.49 -13.04
CA LEU A 115 3.84 0.23 -12.41
C LEU A 115 2.33 0.16 -12.16
N HIS A 116 1.73 1.25 -11.67
CA HIS A 116 0.29 1.34 -11.38
C HIS A 116 -0.61 1.26 -12.62
N LYS A 117 -0.08 1.44 -13.84
CA LYS A 117 -0.88 1.39 -15.07
C LYS A 117 -1.24 -0.04 -15.47
N TYR A 118 -0.47 -1.02 -14.97
CA TYR A 118 -0.54 -2.40 -15.44
C TYR A 118 -0.63 -3.44 -14.33
N ASN A 119 -0.53 -3.01 -13.08
CA ASN A 119 -0.58 -3.87 -11.91
C ASN A 119 -1.66 -3.33 -10.96
N PRO A 120 -2.38 -4.19 -10.23
CA PRO A 120 -3.30 -3.74 -9.20
C PRO A 120 -2.58 -2.85 -8.19
N TRP A 121 -3.23 -1.79 -7.75
CA TRP A 121 -2.64 -0.84 -6.83
C TRP A 121 -3.68 -0.23 -5.91
N VAL A 122 -3.23 0.22 -4.75
CA VAL A 122 -4.01 1.00 -3.80
C VAL A 122 -3.22 2.23 -3.36
N GLN A 123 -3.93 3.24 -2.86
CA GLN A 123 -3.27 4.37 -2.19
C GLN A 123 -2.48 3.83 -0.99
N PHE A 124 -1.31 4.40 -0.71
CA PHE A 124 -0.50 3.94 0.40
C PHE A 124 -1.24 4.07 1.74
N SER A 125 -1.24 2.98 2.49
CA SER A 125 -1.66 2.85 3.89
C SER A 125 -0.81 1.73 4.48
N GLU A 126 -0.25 1.95 5.66
CA GLU A 126 0.61 0.97 6.35
C GLU A 126 -0.16 -0.34 6.64
N ASP A 127 -1.47 -0.25 6.91
CA ASP A 127 -2.35 -1.41 7.14
C ASP A 127 -2.65 -2.21 5.87
N SER A 128 -2.38 -1.61 4.70
CA SER A 128 -2.60 -2.26 3.40
C SER A 128 -1.37 -2.95 2.86
N LEU A 129 -0.26 -2.99 3.61
CA LEU A 129 0.98 -3.62 3.15
C LEU A 129 0.92 -5.14 3.32
N SER A 130 1.55 -5.84 2.38
CA SER A 130 1.77 -7.28 2.47
C SER A 130 3.13 -7.62 1.88
N ARG A 131 3.84 -8.56 2.49
CA ARG A 131 5.22 -8.93 2.13
C ARG A 131 5.31 -9.18 0.64
N GLY A 132 6.32 -8.60 0.00
CA GLY A 132 6.50 -8.68 -1.44
C GLY A 132 5.82 -7.57 -2.25
N ASP A 133 4.87 -6.82 -1.67
CA ASP A 133 4.28 -5.64 -2.30
C ASP A 133 5.34 -4.57 -2.55
N PHE A 134 5.13 -3.76 -3.59
CA PHE A 134 6.03 -2.66 -3.88
C PHE A 134 5.41 -1.37 -3.40
N ILE A 135 6.22 -0.50 -2.82
CA ILE A 135 5.81 0.88 -2.55
C ILE A 135 6.51 1.79 -3.51
N THR A 136 5.73 2.69 -4.09
CA THR A 136 6.22 3.80 -4.88
C THR A 136 6.35 5.05 -4.02
N PHE A 137 7.42 5.80 -4.24
CA PHE A 137 7.74 7.00 -3.48
C PHE A 137 7.91 8.21 -4.39
N TYR A 138 7.42 9.34 -3.92
CA TYR A 138 7.83 10.65 -4.41
C TYR A 138 9.16 11.03 -3.75
N ASN A 139 10.13 11.46 -4.56
CA ASN A 139 11.37 12.05 -4.07
C ASN A 139 11.57 13.40 -4.78
N PRO A 140 11.48 14.53 -4.07
CA PRO A 140 11.59 15.85 -4.67
C PRO A 140 12.96 16.09 -5.33
N LYS A 141 14.01 15.42 -4.85
CA LYS A 141 15.38 15.52 -5.36
C LYS A 141 15.62 14.68 -6.62
N SER A 142 14.65 13.85 -7.04
CA SER A 142 14.81 12.98 -8.20
C SER A 142 14.87 13.76 -9.52
N LYS A 143 15.78 13.37 -10.42
CA LYS A 143 15.83 13.87 -11.81
C LYS A 143 14.52 13.62 -12.58
N TYR A 144 13.74 12.62 -12.17
CA TYR A 144 12.47 12.27 -12.79
C TYR A 144 11.32 13.16 -12.33
N ASN A 145 11.41 13.75 -11.13
CA ASN A 145 10.45 14.75 -10.67
C ASN A 145 10.46 16.00 -11.56
N ARG A 146 11.65 16.44 -12.00
CA ARG A 146 11.81 17.53 -12.98
C ARG A 146 11.12 17.26 -14.32
N LYS A 147 10.76 16.00 -14.60
CA LYS A 147 10.00 15.57 -15.78
C LYS A 147 8.51 15.35 -15.49
N GLY A 148 8.00 15.84 -14.35
CA GLY A 148 6.61 15.72 -13.93
C GLY A 148 6.21 14.33 -13.41
N ARG A 149 7.17 13.46 -13.06
CA ARG A 149 6.87 12.12 -12.52
C ARG A 149 6.66 12.20 -11.01
N LYS A 150 5.51 11.70 -10.53
CA LYS A 150 5.18 11.65 -9.10
C LYS A 150 5.86 10.45 -8.42
N GLU A 151 5.70 9.25 -8.94
CA GLU A 151 6.37 8.05 -8.45
C GLU A 151 7.78 7.99 -9.06
N THR A 152 8.81 8.22 -8.25
CA THR A 152 10.20 8.36 -8.72
C THR A 152 11.16 7.33 -8.14
N HIS A 153 10.73 6.58 -7.13
CA HIS A 153 11.48 5.50 -6.52
C HIS A 153 10.55 4.34 -6.10
N THR A 154 11.07 3.11 -6.07
CA THR A 154 10.32 1.92 -5.68
C THR A 154 11.15 1.04 -4.75
N ALA A 155 10.52 0.59 -3.66
CA ALA A 155 11.06 -0.39 -2.73
C ALA A 155 10.11 -1.60 -2.63
N ILE A 156 10.61 -2.73 -2.15
CA ILE A 156 9.80 -3.91 -1.85
C ILE A 156 9.65 -4.06 -0.33
N TYR A 157 8.43 -4.33 0.11
CA TYR A 157 8.13 -4.55 1.52
C TYR A 157 8.55 -5.95 1.98
N LEU A 158 9.21 -6.03 3.12
CA LEU A 158 9.74 -7.26 3.70
C LEU A 158 8.90 -7.75 4.89
N GLY A 159 8.22 -6.84 5.58
CA GLY A 159 7.42 -7.11 6.77
C GLY A 159 7.63 -6.09 7.89
N LYS A 160 7.02 -6.35 9.04
CA LYS A 160 7.19 -5.59 10.29
C LYS A 160 8.03 -6.35 11.30
N ASP A 161 8.79 -5.66 12.13
CA ASP A 161 9.42 -6.30 13.30
C ASP A 161 8.44 -6.45 14.49
N GLU A 162 8.95 -6.89 15.64
CA GLU A 162 8.17 -7.03 16.87
C GLU A 162 7.70 -5.69 17.47
N GLU A 163 8.36 -4.58 17.11
CA GLU A 163 8.00 -3.23 17.53
C GLU A 163 6.98 -2.58 16.57
N GLY A 164 6.71 -3.23 15.43
CA GLY A 164 5.77 -2.77 14.41
C GLY A 164 6.39 -1.89 13.33
N GLU A 165 7.73 -1.77 13.27
CA GLU A 165 8.43 -0.95 12.29
C GLU A 165 8.46 -1.66 10.92
N ASP A 166 8.09 -0.92 9.87
CA ASP A 166 8.04 -1.43 8.50
C ASP A 166 9.42 -1.46 7.83
N TYR A 167 9.81 -2.61 7.27
CA TYR A 167 11.09 -2.77 6.57
C TYR A 167 10.94 -2.96 5.06
N PHE A 168 11.83 -2.29 4.33
CA PHE A 168 11.86 -2.29 2.87
C PHE A 168 13.26 -2.62 2.35
N ALA A 169 13.33 -3.44 1.31
CA ALA A 169 14.56 -3.53 0.52
C ALA A 169 14.48 -2.58 -0.67
N GLU A 170 15.55 -1.82 -0.89
CA GLU A 170 15.59 -0.83 -1.95
C GLU A 170 16.96 -0.66 -2.60
N GLN A 171 16.96 -0.05 -3.78
CA GLN A 171 18.14 0.34 -4.52
C GLN A 171 18.13 1.86 -4.76
N ARG A 172 19.15 2.55 -4.26
CA ARG A 172 19.36 4.00 -4.49
C ARG A 172 20.67 4.22 -5.20
N GLY A 173 20.60 4.42 -6.51
CA GLY A 173 21.81 4.41 -7.33
C GLY A 173 22.61 3.13 -7.07
N THR A 174 23.92 3.24 -6.97
CA THR A 174 24.79 2.05 -6.84
C THR A 174 24.66 1.29 -5.51
N GLN A 175 23.87 1.78 -4.55
CA GLN A 175 23.70 1.17 -3.24
C GLN A 175 22.40 0.38 -3.15
N THR A 176 22.47 -0.75 -2.45
CA THR A 176 21.32 -1.53 -2.01
C THR A 176 21.29 -1.48 -0.49
N LYS A 177 20.12 -1.24 0.09
CA LYS A 177 19.94 -1.22 1.54
C LYS A 177 18.59 -1.80 1.95
N ILE A 178 18.51 -2.23 3.19
CA ILE A 178 17.26 -2.40 3.90
C ILE A 178 17.04 -1.09 4.67
N SER A 179 15.86 -0.51 4.53
CA SER A 179 15.50 0.73 5.21
C SER A 179 14.12 0.64 5.82
N THR A 180 13.90 1.44 6.86
CA THR A 180 12.57 1.58 7.43
C THR A 180 11.76 2.66 6.73
N LEU A 181 10.45 2.71 6.99
CA LEU A 181 9.60 3.79 6.47
C LEU A 181 10.04 5.15 7.01
N GLU A 182 10.42 5.20 8.28
CA GLU A 182 10.90 6.43 8.92
C GLU A 182 12.20 6.93 8.27
N GLU A 183 13.15 6.04 7.99
CA GLU A 183 14.38 6.40 7.27
C GLU A 183 14.11 6.94 5.86
N LEU A 184 13.22 6.30 5.12
CA LEU A 184 12.76 6.76 3.80
C LEU A 184 12.16 8.17 3.88
N ARG A 185 11.32 8.44 4.89
CA ARG A 185 10.73 9.76 5.16
C ARG A 185 11.81 10.79 5.54
N LYS A 186 12.77 10.45 6.40
CA LYS A 186 13.93 11.29 6.77
C LYS A 186 14.78 11.67 5.55
N ASP A 187 14.89 10.77 4.59
CA ASP A 187 15.58 11.02 3.32
C ASP A 187 14.78 11.91 2.34
N GLY A 188 13.59 12.34 2.73
CA GLY A 188 12.70 13.20 1.96
C GLY A 188 11.79 12.45 0.99
N MET A 189 11.62 11.14 1.16
CA MET A 189 10.71 10.35 0.33
C MET A 189 9.31 10.27 0.94
N THR A 190 8.29 10.42 0.12
CA THR A 190 6.89 10.30 0.54
C THR A 190 6.26 9.09 -0.16
N PRO A 191 5.72 8.09 0.56
CA PRO A 191 5.06 6.97 -0.07
C PRO A 191 3.77 7.43 -0.78
N ILE A 192 3.47 6.83 -1.93
CA ILE A 192 2.31 7.22 -2.76
C ILE A 192 1.35 6.04 -2.95
N LYS A 193 1.84 4.95 -3.56
CA LYS A 193 1.00 3.79 -3.90
C LYS A 193 1.67 2.51 -3.49
N ILE A 194 0.84 1.54 -3.14
CA ILE A 194 1.21 0.14 -3.00
C ILE A 194 0.83 -0.54 -4.31
N ILE A 195 1.81 -1.13 -4.98
CA ILE A 195 1.62 -1.99 -6.14
C ILE A 195 1.56 -3.42 -5.63
N LYS A 196 0.41 -4.06 -5.84
CA LYS A 196 0.13 -5.39 -5.34
C LYS A 196 0.87 -6.44 -6.16
N THR A 197 1.43 -7.41 -5.45
CA THR A 197 2.07 -8.59 -6.05
C THR A 197 1.27 -9.85 -5.76
N GLU A 198 1.51 -10.88 -6.55
CA GLU A 198 0.92 -12.20 -6.37
C GLU A 198 1.98 -13.16 -5.84
N LYS A 199 1.67 -13.83 -4.72
CA LYS A 199 2.50 -14.91 -4.19
C LYS A 199 2.49 -16.06 -5.20
N ARG A 200 3.68 -16.50 -5.60
CA ARG A 200 3.85 -17.63 -6.51
C ARG A 200 3.50 -18.90 -5.76
N ASN A 201 2.58 -19.66 -6.33
CA ASN A 201 2.45 -21.07 -5.98
C ASN A 201 3.73 -21.77 -6.46
N LEU A 202 4.67 -21.96 -5.54
CA LEU A 202 5.82 -22.84 -5.73
C LEU A 202 5.32 -24.28 -5.57
N SER A 203 4.39 -24.71 -6.42
CA SER A 203 4.17 -26.14 -6.62
C SER A 203 5.45 -26.69 -7.24
N GLN A 204 6.04 -27.66 -6.51
CA GLN A 204 7.32 -28.31 -6.76
C GLN A 204 7.53 -28.75 -8.20
#